data_AF-A0A3P8Q052-F1
#
_entry.id   AF-A0A3P8Q052-F1
#
_cell.length_a   1.000
_cell.length_b   1.000
_cell.length_c   1.000
_cell.angle_alpha   90.00
_cell.angle_beta   90.00
_cell.angle_gamma   90.00
#
_symmetry.space_group_name_H-M   'P 1'
#
loop_
_entity.id
_entity.type
_entity.pdbx_description
1 polymer ?
#
loop_
_entity_poly.entity_id
_entity_poly.type
_entity_poly.pdbx_seq_one_letter_code
_entity_poly.pdbx_strand_id
1 'polypeptide(L)'
;MPERISVSDFVILTNEDLSSPGTSTFQSKMSDCRSTVSAVEESLETDHIALQRMKKTIKAIHTSGISHVDSKEQYIELLENLGNSHLTQDNNEVSTGFLNLAVFTREVTSLFKNLVQNLNNIMAFPLENVLKSELRDSRLELKKHMEKSWKDYDVKIVKLEKERREKNRQLGLIRTEGSDGAEDMERERRIFQLQMCEYLLKIQELKVRQGPDLLQSLIKYFQAQLSFFQDGLKAAENLSPFIEKLASSIHTVRLDQDEEVKQLTQLRDSLRSLLQVEGKEEYLNRKNSGNGYSIHQPQGNKKYGTEKSGFLLKKSDGCVKALAGVMYEVGTQAFCRNRKYIQNKKNGVNGAH
;
A
#
# COMPACT_ATOMS: atom_id res chain seq x y z
N MET A 1 42.23 -3.51 -27.13
CA MET A 1 40.87 -2.95 -27.12
C MET A 1 40.80 -1.90 -28.22
N PRO A 2 39.66 -1.68 -28.89
CA PRO A 2 39.56 -0.59 -29.87
C PRO A 2 39.86 0.74 -29.17
N GLU A 3 40.76 1.55 -29.74
CA GLU A 3 40.98 2.92 -29.27
C GLU A 3 39.69 3.73 -29.44
N ARG A 4 39.36 4.55 -28.44
CA ARG A 4 38.17 5.41 -28.42
C ARG A 4 38.63 6.84 -28.25
N ILE A 5 37.89 7.78 -28.84
CA ILE A 5 38.17 9.19 -28.76
C ILE A 5 37.18 9.86 -27.79
N SER A 6 37.68 10.66 -26.85
CA SER A 6 36.77 11.44 -25.99
C SER A 6 36.18 12.63 -26.76
N VAL A 7 35.13 13.26 -26.22
CA VAL A 7 34.59 14.50 -26.80
C VAL A 7 35.66 15.60 -26.83
N SER A 8 36.50 15.68 -25.80
CA SER A 8 37.60 16.65 -25.74
C SER A 8 38.63 16.39 -26.85
N ASP A 9 39.03 15.14 -27.02
CA ASP A 9 40.00 14.76 -28.07
C ASP A 9 39.42 15.03 -29.46
N PHE A 10 38.13 14.73 -29.68
CA PHE A 10 37.47 15.01 -30.95
C PHE A 10 37.42 16.52 -31.25
N VAL A 11 37.15 17.35 -30.25
CA VAL A 11 37.19 18.82 -30.38
C VAL A 11 38.59 19.31 -30.73
N ILE A 12 39.64 18.78 -30.06
CA ILE A 12 41.03 19.13 -30.34
C ILE A 12 41.40 18.74 -31.78
N LEU A 13 41.19 17.47 -32.17
CA LEU A 13 41.51 16.99 -33.51
C LEU A 13 40.75 17.75 -34.61
N THR A 14 39.49 18.08 -34.38
CA THR A 14 38.69 18.82 -35.36
C THR A 14 39.15 20.26 -35.48
N ASN A 15 39.53 20.91 -34.38
CA ASN A 15 40.08 22.27 -34.41
C ASN A 15 41.47 22.34 -35.08
N GLU A 16 42.33 21.36 -34.81
CA GLU A 16 43.62 21.22 -35.49
C GLU A 16 43.42 21.01 -37.00
N ASP A 17 42.49 20.13 -37.38
CA ASP A 17 42.14 19.90 -38.78
C ASP A 17 41.52 21.13 -39.45
N LEU A 18 40.71 21.92 -38.74
CA LEU A 18 40.15 23.20 -39.22
C LEU A 18 41.24 24.26 -39.44
N SER A 19 42.19 24.33 -38.52
CA SER A 19 43.24 25.36 -38.52
C SER A 19 44.38 25.03 -39.48
N SER A 20 44.69 23.75 -39.68
CA SER A 20 45.79 23.29 -40.53
C SER A 20 45.49 21.94 -41.20
N PRO A 21 44.63 21.94 -42.25
CA PRO A 21 44.21 20.73 -42.95
C PRO A 21 45.37 19.87 -43.48
N GLY A 22 46.43 20.51 -44.00
CA GLY A 22 47.54 19.83 -44.65
C GLY A 22 48.44 19.01 -43.72
N THR A 23 48.37 19.25 -42.40
CA THR A 23 49.15 18.51 -41.38
C THR A 23 48.26 17.69 -40.47
N SER A 24 46.96 17.62 -40.77
CA SER A 24 45.98 16.95 -39.94
C SER A 24 46.19 15.44 -39.88
N THR A 25 46.03 14.88 -38.68
CA THR A 25 46.02 13.43 -38.45
C THR A 25 44.60 12.87 -38.33
N PHE A 26 43.56 13.68 -38.59
CA PHE A 26 42.16 13.33 -38.38
C PHE A 26 41.75 12.02 -39.08
N GLN A 27 42.21 11.80 -40.31
CA GLN A 27 41.94 10.58 -41.07
C GLN A 27 42.36 9.31 -40.31
N SER A 28 43.49 9.35 -39.60
CA SER A 28 44.00 8.21 -38.83
C SER A 28 43.13 7.86 -37.62
N LYS A 29 42.31 8.80 -37.15
CA LYS A 29 41.44 8.67 -35.97
C LYS A 29 39.98 8.34 -36.31
N MET A 30 39.67 8.10 -37.59
CA MET A 30 38.32 7.72 -38.03
C MET A 30 37.82 6.41 -37.44
N SER A 31 38.70 5.40 -37.28
CA SER A 31 38.36 4.13 -36.61
C SER A 31 37.92 4.33 -35.17
N ASP A 32 38.55 5.30 -34.50
CA ASP A 32 38.36 5.57 -33.08
C ASP A 32 37.05 6.34 -32.87
N CYS A 33 36.71 7.27 -33.78
CA CYS A 33 35.40 7.90 -33.87
C CYS A 33 34.29 6.85 -34.00
N ARG A 34 34.43 5.88 -34.92
CA ARG A 34 33.45 4.81 -35.10
C ARG A 34 33.30 3.94 -33.85
N SER A 35 34.43 3.54 -33.27
CA SER A 35 34.46 2.72 -32.05
C SER A 35 33.79 3.45 -30.87
N THR A 36 33.92 4.76 -30.81
CA THR A 36 33.27 5.62 -29.81
C THR A 36 31.77 5.65 -29.99
N VAL A 37 31.27 5.86 -31.22
CA VAL A 37 29.83 5.85 -31.52
C VAL A 37 29.22 4.49 -31.16
N SER A 38 29.83 3.39 -31.60
CA SER A 38 29.34 2.05 -31.26
C SER A 38 29.24 1.82 -29.75
N ALA A 39 30.26 2.24 -28.99
CA ALA A 39 30.27 2.10 -27.53
C ALA A 39 29.22 2.98 -26.83
N VAL A 40 29.03 4.21 -27.30
CA VAL A 40 28.00 5.12 -26.78
C VAL A 40 26.61 4.56 -27.04
N GLU A 41 26.36 4.02 -28.23
CA GLU A 41 25.08 3.42 -28.59
C GLU A 41 24.74 2.20 -27.73
N GLU A 42 25.71 1.32 -27.46
CA GLU A 42 25.55 0.16 -26.58
C GLU A 42 25.24 0.58 -25.14
N SER A 43 25.94 1.60 -24.63
CA SER A 43 25.69 2.17 -23.30
C SER A 43 24.27 2.74 -23.21
N LEU A 44 23.85 3.54 -24.20
CA LEU A 44 22.54 4.18 -24.20
C LEU A 44 21.40 3.17 -24.27
N GLU A 45 21.56 2.07 -24.99
CA GLU A 45 20.57 0.99 -25.03
C GLU A 45 20.45 0.30 -23.66
N THR A 46 21.60 0.03 -23.03
CA THR A 46 21.64 -0.55 -21.68
C THR A 46 20.94 0.36 -20.67
N ASP A 47 21.24 1.66 -20.70
CA ASP A 47 20.63 2.66 -19.84
C ASP A 47 19.12 2.79 -20.11
N HIS A 48 18.71 2.76 -21.39
CA HIS A 48 17.29 2.80 -21.77
C HIS A 48 16.51 1.64 -21.15
N ILE A 49 17.03 0.42 -21.24
CA ILE A 49 16.41 -0.77 -20.64
C ILE A 49 16.31 -0.62 -19.12
N ALA A 50 17.36 -0.13 -18.46
CA ALA A 50 17.36 0.10 -17.02
C ALA A 50 16.31 1.14 -16.60
N LEU A 51 16.21 2.25 -17.35
CA LEU A 51 15.24 3.34 -17.09
C LEU A 51 13.80 2.88 -17.32
N GLN A 52 13.53 2.07 -18.34
CA GLN A 52 12.21 1.46 -18.57
C GLN A 52 11.82 0.54 -17.40
N ARG A 53 12.76 -0.28 -16.92
CA ARG A 53 12.54 -1.13 -15.74
C ARG A 53 12.27 -0.27 -14.50
N MET A 54 13.05 0.78 -14.28
CA MET A 54 12.85 1.72 -13.17
C MET A 54 11.44 2.33 -13.21
N LYS A 55 10.98 2.83 -14.37
CA LYS A 55 9.62 3.35 -14.55
C LYS A 55 8.56 2.31 -14.19
N LYS A 56 8.72 1.06 -14.63
CA LYS A 56 7.78 -0.02 -14.30
C LYS A 56 7.78 -0.34 -12.80
N THR A 57 8.95 -0.43 -12.18
CA THR A 57 9.09 -0.72 -10.74
C THR A 57 8.49 0.39 -9.90
N ILE A 58 8.72 1.67 -10.24
CA ILE A 58 8.12 2.80 -9.52
C ILE A 58 6.60 2.77 -9.61
N LYS A 59 6.04 2.48 -10.80
CA LYS A 59 4.58 2.30 -10.95
C LYS A 59 4.06 1.16 -10.08
N ALA A 60 4.77 0.03 -10.03
CA ALA A 60 4.40 -1.10 -9.18
C ALA A 60 4.43 -0.73 -7.70
N ILE A 61 5.49 -0.05 -7.23
CA ILE A 61 5.59 0.46 -5.86
C ILE A 61 4.41 1.38 -5.55
N HIS A 62 4.12 2.34 -6.43
CA HIS A 62 3.00 3.26 -6.27
C HIS A 62 1.67 2.53 -6.13
N THR A 63 1.33 1.64 -7.07
CA THR A 63 0.09 0.86 -7.02
C THR A 63 0.00 0.01 -5.75
N SER A 64 1.06 -0.73 -5.40
CA SER A 64 1.06 -1.53 -4.17
C SER A 64 0.96 -0.68 -2.90
N GLY A 65 1.55 0.51 -2.90
CA GLY A 65 1.50 1.45 -1.80
C GLY A 65 0.09 1.99 -1.57
N ILE A 66 -0.64 2.33 -2.64
CA ILE A 66 -2.05 2.73 -2.54
C ILE A 66 -2.91 1.58 -2.00
N SER A 67 -2.74 0.35 -2.52
CA SER A 67 -3.49 -0.80 -1.98
C SER A 67 -3.18 -1.09 -0.51
N HIS A 68 -1.94 -0.85 -0.07
CA HIS A 68 -1.57 -0.97 1.34
C HIS A 68 -2.23 0.09 2.21
N VAL A 69 -2.31 1.34 1.72
CA VAL A 69 -3.07 2.43 2.38
C VAL A 69 -4.53 2.02 2.54
N ASP A 70 -5.18 1.55 1.48
CA ASP A 70 -6.59 1.13 1.54
C ASP A 70 -6.82 -0.01 2.54
N SER A 71 -5.87 -0.95 2.62
CA SER A 71 -5.92 -2.04 3.61
C SER A 71 -5.76 -1.52 5.04
N LYS A 72 -4.92 -0.51 5.25
CA LYS A 72 -4.75 0.14 6.56
C LYS A 72 -6.00 0.92 6.97
N GLU A 73 -6.69 1.59 6.05
CA GLU A 73 -7.96 2.27 6.34
C GLU A 73 -9.02 1.27 6.85
N GLN A 74 -9.16 0.11 6.18
CA GLN A 74 -10.06 -0.96 6.66
C GLN A 74 -9.66 -1.48 8.05
N TYR A 75 -8.36 -1.65 8.29
CA TYR A 75 -7.86 -2.06 9.62
C TYR A 75 -8.19 -1.01 10.70
N ILE A 76 -8.08 0.28 10.39
CA ILE A 76 -8.44 1.37 11.30
C ILE A 76 -9.93 1.31 11.64
N GLU A 77 -10.81 1.12 10.65
CA GLU A 77 -12.26 0.97 10.89
C GLU A 77 -12.57 -0.21 11.82
N LEU A 78 -11.87 -1.34 11.67
CA LEU A 78 -12.03 -2.49 12.57
C LEU A 78 -11.61 -2.18 14.00
N LEU A 79 -10.49 -1.45 14.20
CA LEU A 79 -10.08 -1.00 15.53
C LEU A 79 -11.12 -0.07 16.15
N GLU A 80 -11.67 0.86 15.37
CA GLU A 80 -12.71 1.78 15.87
C GLU A 80 -13.98 1.04 16.26
N ASN A 81 -14.40 0.04 15.47
CA ASN A 81 -15.54 -0.80 15.80
C ASN A 81 -15.33 -1.60 17.10
N LEU A 82 -14.14 -2.17 17.31
CA LEU A 82 -13.78 -2.85 18.56
C LEU A 82 -13.78 -1.88 19.75
N GLY A 83 -13.20 -0.69 19.58
CA GLY A 83 -13.21 0.37 20.58
C GLY A 83 -14.62 0.77 21.00
N ASN A 84 -15.51 0.99 20.02
CA ASN A 84 -16.91 1.33 20.24
C ASN A 84 -17.68 0.18 20.92
N SER A 85 -17.42 -1.07 20.56
CA SER A 85 -18.05 -2.23 21.20
C SER A 85 -17.63 -2.41 22.67
N HIS A 86 -16.42 -2.04 23.04
CA HIS A 86 -16.00 -2.09 24.45
C HIS A 86 -16.53 -0.91 25.25
N LEU A 87 -16.76 0.23 24.61
CA LEU A 87 -17.38 1.40 25.24
C LEU A 87 -18.82 1.08 25.69
N THR A 88 -19.58 0.32 24.91
CA THR A 88 -20.94 -0.09 25.27
C THR A 88 -20.99 -1.17 26.36
N GLN A 89 -19.85 -1.76 26.72
CA GLN A 89 -19.70 -2.74 27.79
C GLN A 89 -19.10 -2.12 29.08
N ASP A 90 -19.04 -0.79 29.17
CA ASP A 90 -18.39 -0.04 30.26
C ASP A 90 -16.89 -0.36 30.47
N ASN A 91 -16.24 -0.98 29.47
CA ASN A 91 -14.81 -1.30 29.47
C ASN A 91 -13.97 -0.12 28.93
N ASN A 92 -13.99 0.99 29.67
CA ASN A 92 -13.45 2.29 29.23
C ASN A 92 -11.95 2.28 28.88
N GLU A 93 -11.12 1.57 29.65
CA GLU A 93 -9.68 1.45 29.39
C GLU A 93 -9.39 0.68 28.09
N VAL A 94 -10.10 -0.43 27.86
CA VAL A 94 -9.97 -1.26 26.64
C VAL A 94 -10.43 -0.48 25.42
N SER A 95 -11.57 0.21 25.52
CA SER A 95 -12.09 1.08 24.47
C SER A 95 -11.09 2.17 24.08
N THR A 96 -10.57 2.89 25.08
CA THR A 96 -9.57 3.95 24.91
C THR A 96 -8.30 3.42 24.24
N GLY A 97 -7.88 2.20 24.57
CA GLY A 97 -6.79 1.49 23.92
C GLY A 97 -6.98 1.36 22.42
N PHE A 98 -8.10 0.75 21.99
CA PHE A 98 -8.40 0.54 20.58
C PHE A 98 -8.51 1.87 19.80
N LEU A 99 -9.22 2.86 20.34
CA LEU A 99 -9.46 4.13 19.65
C LEU A 99 -8.17 4.95 19.45
N ASN A 100 -7.31 5.04 20.46
CA ASN A 100 -6.04 5.77 20.31
C ASN A 100 -5.06 5.07 19.36
N LEU A 101 -5.02 3.73 19.37
CA LEU A 101 -4.25 2.96 18.39
C LEU A 101 -4.76 3.17 16.96
N ALA A 102 -6.07 3.29 16.78
CA ALA A 102 -6.68 3.62 15.49
C ALA A 102 -6.24 5.03 15.01
N VAL A 103 -6.28 6.02 15.90
CA VAL A 103 -5.82 7.40 15.60
C VAL A 103 -4.35 7.43 15.18
N PHE A 104 -3.46 6.80 15.95
CA PHE A 104 -2.04 6.72 15.59
C PHE A 104 -1.82 6.00 14.24
N THR A 105 -2.52 4.88 14.03
CA THR A 105 -2.42 4.13 12.77
C THR A 105 -2.84 4.98 11.59
N ARG A 106 -3.88 5.81 11.74
CA ARG A 106 -4.34 6.77 10.72
C ARG A 106 -3.30 7.84 10.41
N GLU A 107 -2.64 8.39 11.42
CA GLU A 107 -1.56 9.36 11.22
C GLU A 107 -0.40 8.77 10.41
N VAL A 108 0.10 7.60 10.79
CA VAL A 108 1.19 6.91 10.05
C VAL A 108 0.75 6.52 8.64
N THR A 109 -0.51 6.13 8.46
CA THR A 109 -1.07 5.79 7.13
C THR A 109 -1.12 7.01 6.22
N SER A 110 -1.51 8.17 6.74
CA SER A 110 -1.51 9.43 6.01
C SER A 110 -0.09 9.83 5.57
N LEU A 111 0.89 9.75 6.47
CA LEU A 111 2.30 10.00 6.15
C LEU A 111 2.80 9.07 5.05
N PHE A 112 2.47 7.77 5.14
CA PHE A 112 2.88 6.78 4.14
C PHE A 112 2.22 7.03 2.77
N LYS A 113 0.93 7.36 2.76
CA LYS A 113 0.20 7.74 1.53
C LYS A 113 0.87 8.91 0.82
N ASN A 114 1.25 9.94 1.58
CA ASN A 114 1.96 11.10 1.05
C ASN A 114 3.32 10.71 0.45
N LEU A 115 4.10 9.86 1.15
CA LEU A 115 5.38 9.36 0.62
C LEU A 115 5.22 8.62 -0.71
N VAL A 116 4.23 7.73 -0.80
CA VAL A 116 3.93 6.97 -2.02
C VAL A 116 3.54 7.90 -3.17
N GLN A 117 2.72 8.92 -2.91
CA GLN A 117 2.37 9.94 -3.89
C GLN A 117 3.58 10.76 -4.33
N ASN A 118 4.44 11.17 -3.39
CA ASN A 118 5.67 11.91 -3.70
C ASN A 118 6.61 11.12 -4.60
N LEU A 119 6.78 9.81 -4.36
CA LEU A 119 7.58 8.97 -5.27
C LEU A 119 7.08 9.09 -6.72
N ASN A 120 5.78 8.89 -6.92
CA ASN A 120 5.19 8.94 -8.26
C ASN A 120 5.27 10.34 -8.86
N ASN A 121 4.90 11.37 -8.12
CA ASN A 121 4.87 12.75 -8.61
C ASN A 121 6.26 13.29 -8.96
N ILE A 122 7.26 12.99 -8.12
CA ILE A 122 8.64 13.45 -8.33
C ILE A 122 9.29 12.69 -9.50
N MET A 123 9.06 11.38 -9.62
CA MET A 123 9.79 10.54 -10.59
C MET A 123 9.07 10.33 -11.92
N ALA A 124 7.74 10.47 -11.99
CA ALA A 124 6.98 10.16 -13.21
C ALA A 124 7.41 11.04 -14.38
N PHE A 125 7.41 12.37 -14.19
CA PHE A 125 7.74 13.31 -15.25
C PHE A 125 9.20 13.20 -15.73
N PRO A 126 10.22 13.17 -14.85
CA PRO A 126 11.61 12.97 -15.28
C PRO A 126 11.81 11.69 -16.09
N LEU A 127 11.24 10.57 -15.64
CA LEU A 127 11.35 9.30 -16.35
C LEU A 127 10.61 9.31 -17.69
N GLU A 128 9.44 9.94 -17.76
CA GLU A 128 8.74 10.13 -19.04
C GLU A 128 9.54 11.00 -19.99
N ASN A 129 10.11 12.11 -19.51
CA ASN A 129 10.89 13.02 -20.32
C ASN A 129 12.15 12.34 -20.90
N VAL A 130 12.85 11.55 -20.10
CA VAL A 130 14.04 10.80 -20.53
C VAL A 130 13.69 9.66 -21.51
N LEU A 131 12.51 9.06 -21.37
CA LEU A 131 12.06 7.91 -22.18
C LEU A 131 11.22 8.31 -23.41
N LYS A 132 11.12 9.61 -23.75
CA LYS A 132 10.40 10.09 -24.94
C LYS A 132 10.96 9.45 -26.21
N SER A 133 10.07 8.89 -27.04
CA SER A 133 10.44 8.32 -28.34
C SER A 133 11.07 9.36 -29.27
N GLU A 134 10.58 10.61 -29.24
CA GLU A 134 11.14 11.73 -30.03
C GLU A 134 12.64 11.96 -29.77
N LEU A 135 13.09 11.78 -28.53
CA LEU A 135 14.51 11.89 -28.18
C LEU A 135 15.33 10.73 -28.77
N ARG A 136 14.76 9.53 -28.76
CA ARG A 136 15.38 8.35 -29.39
C ARG A 136 15.44 8.53 -30.91
N ASP A 137 14.35 8.94 -31.53
CA ASP A 137 14.22 9.04 -32.98
C ASP A 137 15.11 10.16 -33.53
N SER A 138 15.14 11.33 -32.88
CA SER A 138 16.07 12.41 -33.25
C SER A 138 17.55 11.99 -33.11
N ARG A 139 17.92 11.25 -32.07
CA ARG A 139 19.28 10.68 -31.93
C ARG A 139 19.60 9.70 -33.07
N LEU A 140 18.68 8.80 -33.40
CA LEU A 140 18.91 7.80 -34.45
C LEU A 140 19.02 8.43 -35.84
N GLU A 141 18.28 9.51 -36.13
CA GLU A 141 18.42 10.21 -37.41
C GLU A 141 19.78 10.93 -37.50
N LEU A 142 20.25 11.58 -36.43
CA LEU A 142 21.58 12.17 -36.38
C LEU A 142 22.68 11.12 -36.56
N LYS A 143 22.54 9.96 -35.92
CA LYS A 143 23.45 8.82 -36.12
C LYS A 143 23.48 8.40 -37.59
N LYS A 144 22.32 8.27 -38.24
CA LYS A 144 22.22 7.89 -39.65
C LYS A 144 22.87 8.91 -40.59
N HIS A 145 22.69 10.22 -40.34
CA HIS A 145 23.39 11.27 -41.09
C HIS A 145 24.91 11.20 -40.89
N MET A 146 25.36 10.97 -39.67
CA MET A 146 26.77 10.76 -39.35
C MET A 146 27.33 9.50 -40.04
N GLU A 147 26.61 8.38 -40.02
CA GLU A 147 27.05 7.14 -40.70
C GLU A 147 27.10 7.29 -42.21
N LYS A 148 26.17 8.06 -42.80
CA LYS A 148 26.16 8.37 -44.22
C LYS A 148 27.37 9.22 -44.60
N SER A 149 27.57 10.36 -43.95
CA SER A 149 28.71 11.26 -44.22
C SER A 149 30.06 10.58 -44.00
N TRP A 150 30.14 9.66 -43.03
CA TRP A 150 31.33 8.82 -42.85
C TRP A 150 31.60 7.93 -44.07
N LYS A 151 30.59 7.21 -44.59
CA LYS A 151 30.73 6.35 -45.77
C LYS A 151 31.12 7.15 -47.01
N ASP A 152 30.51 8.32 -47.20
CA ASP A 152 30.80 9.21 -48.31
C ASP A 152 32.26 9.70 -48.26
N TYR A 153 32.73 10.09 -47.06
CA TYR A 153 34.13 10.44 -46.83
C TYR A 153 35.11 9.28 -47.10
N ASP A 154 34.81 8.07 -46.60
CA ASP A 154 35.65 6.88 -46.79
C ASP A 154 35.78 6.50 -48.28
N VAL A 155 34.67 6.55 -49.03
CA VAL A 155 34.67 6.33 -50.49
C VAL A 155 35.54 7.37 -51.21
N LYS A 156 35.45 8.64 -50.80
CA LYS A 156 36.24 9.72 -51.43
C LYS A 156 37.74 9.57 -51.15
N ILE A 157 38.12 9.19 -49.93
CA ILE A 157 39.51 8.87 -49.56
C ILE A 157 40.05 7.74 -50.45
N VAL A 158 39.33 6.62 -50.55
CA VAL A 158 39.75 5.47 -51.37
C VAL A 158 39.89 5.84 -52.85
N LYS A 159 38.99 6.67 -53.37
CA LYS A 159 39.06 7.17 -54.75
C LYS A 159 40.31 8.04 -54.96
N LEU A 160 40.56 9.00 -54.06
CA LEU A 160 41.71 9.90 -54.14
C LEU A 160 43.04 9.15 -54.05
N GLU A 161 43.15 8.13 -53.19
CA GLU A 161 44.34 7.30 -53.11
C GLU A 161 44.59 6.48 -54.40
N LYS A 162 43.53 5.97 -55.04
CA LYS A 162 43.64 5.27 -56.34
C LYS A 162 44.09 6.22 -57.44
N GLU A 163 43.51 7.42 -57.52
CA GLU A 163 43.90 8.45 -58.49
C GLU A 163 45.37 8.88 -58.28
N ARG A 164 45.82 9.04 -57.03
CA ARG A 164 47.22 9.35 -56.71
C ARG A 164 48.17 8.23 -57.14
N ARG A 165 47.80 6.96 -56.90
CA ARG A 165 48.59 5.80 -57.34
C ARG A 165 48.69 5.71 -58.87
N GLU A 166 47.60 5.98 -59.58
CA GLU A 166 47.58 5.96 -61.04
C GLU A 166 48.36 7.13 -61.64
N LYS A 167 48.24 8.34 -61.09
CA LYS A 167 49.09 9.48 -61.48
C LYS A 167 50.58 9.18 -61.29
N ASN A 168 50.96 8.54 -60.17
CA ASN A 168 52.34 8.12 -59.94
C ASN A 168 52.83 7.06 -60.94
N ARG A 169 51.94 6.25 -61.54
CA ARG A 169 52.28 5.31 -62.64
C ARG A 169 52.40 6.01 -64.00
N GLN A 170 51.74 7.16 -64.18
CA GLN A 170 51.71 7.93 -65.44
C GLN A 170 52.73 9.10 -65.50
N LEU A 171 53.68 9.20 -64.55
CA LEU A 171 54.74 10.23 -64.47
C LEU A 171 55.80 10.15 -65.61
N GLY A 172 55.34 10.08 -66.87
CA GLY A 172 56.14 10.20 -68.08
C GLY A 172 55.61 11.22 -69.09
N LEU A 173 54.35 11.66 -69.02
CA LEU A 173 53.80 12.66 -69.94
C LEU A 173 52.78 13.60 -69.25
N ILE A 174 53.12 14.89 -69.29
CA ILE A 174 52.25 16.07 -69.26
C ILE A 174 51.64 16.48 -67.90
N ARG A 175 51.89 17.74 -67.53
CA ARG A 175 51.19 18.53 -66.51
C ARG A 175 49.70 18.59 -66.87
N THR A 176 48.86 17.95 -66.07
CA THR A 176 47.41 18.19 -66.11
C THR A 176 46.94 18.53 -64.71
N GLU A 177 46.18 19.63 -64.65
CA GLU A 177 45.70 20.30 -63.45
C GLU A 177 44.94 19.35 -62.52
N GLY A 178 45.23 19.44 -61.22
CA GLY A 178 44.70 18.50 -60.23
C GLY A 178 44.61 19.14 -58.85
N SER A 179 43.66 20.07 -58.70
CA SER A 179 43.26 20.62 -57.39
C SER A 179 41.90 20.06 -56.91
N ASP A 180 41.00 19.74 -57.84
CA ASP A 180 39.58 19.48 -57.57
C ASP A 180 39.31 18.25 -56.66
N GLY A 181 40.09 17.17 -56.82
CA GLY A 181 39.91 15.95 -56.04
C GLY A 181 40.23 16.12 -54.55
N ALA A 182 41.21 16.96 -54.20
CA ALA A 182 41.62 17.22 -52.82
C ALA A 182 40.62 18.13 -52.10
N GLU A 183 40.11 19.16 -52.79
CA GLU A 183 39.08 20.07 -52.29
C GLU A 183 37.75 19.35 -52.03
N ASP A 184 37.37 18.41 -52.89
CA ASP A 184 36.19 17.58 -52.66
C ASP A 184 36.34 16.65 -51.43
N MET A 185 37.53 16.07 -51.22
CA MET A 185 37.79 15.20 -50.06
C MET A 185 37.76 16.01 -48.75
N GLU A 186 38.36 17.21 -48.77
CA GLU A 186 38.28 18.19 -47.69
C GLU A 186 36.80 18.50 -47.36
N ARG A 187 35.96 18.74 -48.37
CA ARG A 187 34.53 19.00 -48.19
C ARG A 187 33.81 17.84 -47.49
N GLU A 188 34.00 16.60 -47.96
CA GLU A 188 33.37 15.42 -47.32
C GLU A 188 33.86 15.21 -45.89
N ARG A 189 35.14 15.49 -45.62
CA ARG A 189 35.70 15.44 -44.25
C ARG A 189 35.00 16.44 -43.32
N ARG A 190 34.76 17.67 -43.80
CA ARG A 190 34.02 18.71 -43.04
C ARG A 190 32.58 18.32 -42.78
N ILE A 191 31.91 17.71 -43.77
CA ILE A 191 30.53 17.21 -43.60
C ILE A 191 30.49 16.14 -42.51
N PHE A 192 31.42 15.18 -42.51
CA PHE A 192 31.51 14.18 -41.45
C PHE A 192 31.74 14.82 -40.08
N GLN A 193 32.72 15.73 -39.96
CA GLN A 193 33.00 16.43 -38.71
C GLN A 193 31.75 17.15 -38.17
N LEU A 194 31.00 17.83 -39.04
CA LEU A 194 29.76 18.49 -38.67
C LEU A 194 28.71 17.49 -38.16
N GLN A 195 28.46 16.40 -38.89
CA GLN A 195 27.45 15.41 -38.46
C GLN A 195 27.85 14.70 -37.16
N MET A 196 29.15 14.44 -36.97
CA MET A 196 29.68 13.89 -35.73
C MET A 196 29.53 14.89 -34.57
N CYS A 197 29.77 16.18 -34.78
CA CYS A 197 29.50 17.23 -33.79
C CYS A 197 28.03 17.24 -33.37
N GLU A 198 27.09 17.28 -34.32
CA GLU A 198 25.64 17.28 -34.06
C GLU A 198 25.22 16.04 -33.26
N TYR A 199 25.70 14.86 -33.65
CA TYR A 199 25.47 13.63 -32.91
C TYR A 199 26.02 13.71 -31.47
N LEU A 200 27.27 14.12 -31.29
CA LEU A 200 27.90 14.23 -29.97
C LEU A 200 27.17 15.23 -29.08
N LEU A 201 26.76 16.39 -29.61
CA LEU A 201 25.93 17.36 -28.88
C LEU A 201 24.62 16.72 -28.38
N LYS A 202 23.95 15.95 -29.26
CA LYS A 202 22.75 15.21 -28.87
C LYS A 202 23.02 14.19 -27.75
N ILE A 203 24.15 13.49 -27.81
CA ILE A 203 24.54 12.55 -26.75
C ILE A 203 24.78 13.27 -25.42
N GLN A 204 25.43 14.44 -25.44
CA GLN A 204 25.67 15.21 -24.21
C GLN A 204 24.34 15.71 -23.60
N GLU A 205 23.39 16.16 -24.42
CA GLU A 205 22.04 16.52 -23.98
C GLU A 205 21.34 15.33 -23.28
N LEU A 206 21.43 14.13 -23.85
CA LEU A 206 20.83 12.92 -23.26
C LEU A 206 21.50 12.52 -21.94
N LYS A 207 22.83 12.59 -21.87
CA LYS A 207 23.59 12.27 -20.64
C LYS A 207 23.23 13.20 -19.48
N VAL A 208 23.00 14.50 -19.75
CA VAL A 208 22.56 15.45 -18.72
C VAL A 208 21.18 15.07 -18.19
N ARG A 209 20.24 14.71 -19.08
CA ARG A 209 18.89 14.29 -18.67
C ARG A 209 18.87 12.97 -17.90
N GLN A 210 19.65 11.98 -18.34
CA GLN A 210 19.72 10.64 -17.76
C GLN A 210 20.50 10.59 -16.45
N GLY A 211 21.52 11.43 -16.31
CA GLY A 211 22.36 11.51 -15.12
C GLY A 211 21.92 12.64 -14.17
N PRO A 212 22.50 13.84 -14.29
CA PRO A 212 22.25 14.98 -13.40
C PRO A 212 20.77 15.27 -13.10
N ASP A 213 19.92 15.41 -14.12
CA ASP A 213 18.52 15.81 -13.93
C ASP A 213 17.70 14.73 -13.21
N LEU A 214 17.94 13.46 -13.57
CA LEU A 214 17.31 12.33 -12.92
C LEU A 214 17.79 12.17 -11.48
N LEU A 215 19.09 12.34 -11.23
CA LEU A 215 19.66 12.28 -9.89
C LEU A 215 19.12 13.40 -9.00
N GLN A 216 18.92 14.60 -9.54
CA GLN A 216 18.30 15.70 -8.79
C GLN A 216 16.86 15.35 -8.37
N SER A 217 16.11 14.67 -9.23
CA SER A 217 14.77 14.17 -8.90
C SER A 217 14.82 13.10 -7.82
N LEU A 218 15.79 12.19 -7.87
CA LEU A 218 16.00 11.20 -6.80
C LEU A 218 16.36 11.87 -5.47
N ILE A 219 17.23 12.87 -5.46
CA ILE A 219 17.57 13.63 -4.24
C ILE A 219 16.30 14.22 -3.60
N LYS A 220 15.41 14.81 -4.39
CA LYS A 220 14.12 15.32 -3.90
C LYS A 220 13.26 14.21 -3.29
N TYR A 221 13.23 13.02 -3.90
CA TYR A 221 12.50 11.89 -3.35
C TYR A 221 13.11 11.38 -2.03
N PHE A 222 14.43 11.27 -1.93
CA PHE A 222 15.11 10.88 -0.69
C PHE A 222 14.92 11.92 0.42
N GLN A 223 14.80 13.21 0.09
CA GLN A 223 14.39 14.23 1.05
C GLN A 223 12.95 14.01 1.54
N ALA A 224 12.01 13.68 0.65
CA ALA A 224 10.64 13.33 1.05
C ALA A 224 10.59 12.06 1.93
N GLN A 225 11.44 11.06 1.64
CA GLN A 225 11.61 9.88 2.51
C GLN A 225 12.10 10.27 3.90
N LEU A 226 13.11 11.14 3.98
CA LEU A 226 13.64 11.60 5.26
C LEU A 226 12.54 12.29 6.09
N SER A 227 11.77 13.19 5.48
CA SER A 227 10.64 13.85 6.15
C SER A 227 9.61 12.83 6.66
N PHE A 228 9.24 11.84 5.85
CA PHE A 228 8.34 10.76 6.28
C PHE A 228 8.86 10.04 7.53
N PHE A 229 10.15 9.68 7.59
CA PHE A 229 10.71 9.01 8.75
C PHE A 229 10.77 9.91 9.98
N GLN A 230 11.09 11.20 9.81
CA GLN A 230 11.13 12.16 10.92
C GLN A 230 9.75 12.38 11.53
N ASP A 231 8.73 12.61 10.68
CA ASP A 231 7.35 12.80 11.14
C ASP A 231 6.79 11.51 11.75
N GLY A 232 7.11 10.35 11.16
CA GLY A 232 6.72 9.05 11.69
C GLY A 232 7.36 8.73 13.04
N LEU A 233 8.65 9.05 13.22
CA LEU A 233 9.34 8.92 14.50
C LEU A 233 8.68 9.79 15.56
N LYS A 234 8.42 11.06 15.23
CA LYS A 234 7.74 11.99 16.14
C LYS A 234 6.36 11.49 16.57
N ALA A 235 5.57 10.95 15.64
CA ALA A 235 4.28 10.33 15.97
C ALA A 235 4.45 9.14 16.92
N ALA A 236 5.46 8.28 16.69
CA ALA A 236 5.73 7.12 17.53
C ALA A 236 6.20 7.52 18.94
N GLU A 237 7.06 8.54 19.05
CA GLU A 237 7.51 9.09 20.33
C GLU A 237 6.32 9.66 21.14
N ASN A 238 5.38 10.33 20.47
CA ASN A 238 4.15 10.81 21.11
C ASN A 238 3.24 9.67 21.60
N LEU A 239 3.24 8.52 20.91
CA LEU A 239 2.45 7.35 21.29
C LEU A 239 3.09 6.56 22.46
N SER A 240 4.41 6.54 22.58
CA SER A 240 5.13 5.68 23.54
C SER A 240 4.61 5.76 25.00
N PRO A 241 4.40 6.95 25.59
CA PRO A 241 3.89 7.06 26.97
C PRO A 241 2.48 6.47 27.13
N PHE A 242 1.65 6.58 26.08
CA PHE A 242 0.31 6.01 26.08
C PHE A 242 0.36 4.48 26.08
N ILE A 243 1.27 3.87 25.32
CA ILE A 243 1.43 2.40 25.27
C ILE A 243 1.83 1.84 26.64
N GLU A 244 2.80 2.48 27.30
CA GLU A 244 3.24 2.08 28.65
C GLU A 244 2.09 2.14 29.65
N LYS A 245 1.34 3.25 29.64
CA LYS A 245 0.15 3.39 30.49
C LYS A 245 -0.91 2.34 30.16
N LEU A 246 -1.24 2.16 28.89
CA LEU A 246 -2.25 1.21 28.44
C LEU A 246 -1.89 -0.22 28.85
N ALA A 247 -0.62 -0.62 28.74
CA ALA A 247 -0.17 -1.95 29.15
C ALA A 247 -0.46 -2.21 30.65
N SER A 248 -0.21 -1.20 31.50
CA SER A 248 -0.55 -1.28 32.93
C SER A 248 -2.06 -1.33 33.17
N SER A 249 -2.85 -0.48 32.50
CA SER A 249 -4.31 -0.49 32.59
C SER A 249 -4.90 -1.84 32.20
N ILE A 250 -4.43 -2.44 31.09
CA ILE A 250 -4.89 -3.75 30.62
C ILE A 250 -4.51 -4.85 31.61
N HIS A 251 -3.36 -4.76 32.27
CA HIS A 251 -3.01 -5.71 33.33
C HIS A 251 -3.99 -5.63 34.50
N THR A 252 -4.34 -4.43 34.95
CA THR A 252 -5.35 -4.23 36.01
C THR A 252 -6.71 -4.78 35.62
N VAL A 253 -7.21 -4.45 34.41
CA VAL A 253 -8.50 -4.96 33.91
C VAL A 253 -8.55 -6.49 33.92
N ARG A 254 -7.44 -7.16 33.58
CA ARG A 254 -7.35 -8.63 33.64
C ARG A 254 -7.42 -9.16 35.07
N LEU A 255 -6.72 -8.52 36.02
CA LEU A 255 -6.75 -8.93 37.42
C LEU A 255 -8.16 -8.78 38.02
N ASP A 256 -8.83 -7.68 37.71
CA ASP A 256 -10.22 -7.44 38.16
C ASP A 256 -11.15 -8.51 37.59
N GLN A 257 -11.02 -8.84 36.30
CA GLN A 257 -11.82 -9.88 35.66
C GLN A 257 -11.54 -11.28 36.23
N ASP A 258 -10.29 -11.62 36.54
CA ASP A 258 -9.93 -12.90 37.18
C ASP A 258 -10.55 -13.03 38.58
N GLU A 259 -10.59 -11.95 39.35
CA GLU A 259 -11.22 -11.93 40.68
C GLU A 259 -12.76 -12.03 40.58
N GLU A 260 -13.40 -11.36 39.61
CA GLU A 260 -14.83 -11.55 39.33
C GLU A 260 -15.16 -13.00 38.99
N VAL A 261 -14.37 -13.64 38.12
CA VAL A 261 -14.53 -15.06 37.76
C VAL A 261 -14.41 -15.96 38.99
N LYS A 262 -13.45 -15.67 39.87
CA LYS A 262 -13.24 -16.43 41.11
C LYS A 262 -14.42 -16.26 42.08
N GLN A 263 -14.93 -15.04 42.26
CA GLN A 263 -16.11 -14.77 43.10
C GLN A 263 -17.36 -15.46 42.54
N LEU A 264 -17.60 -15.37 41.23
CA LEU A 264 -18.68 -16.08 40.54
C LEU A 264 -18.58 -17.60 40.71
N THR A 265 -17.36 -18.13 40.63
CA THR A 265 -17.08 -19.57 40.84
C THR A 265 -17.43 -19.99 42.26
N GLN A 266 -16.97 -19.25 43.27
CA GLN A 266 -17.27 -19.53 44.68
C GLN A 266 -18.78 -19.43 44.99
N LEU A 267 -19.45 -18.42 44.43
CA LEU A 267 -20.90 -18.25 44.59
C LEU A 267 -21.66 -19.41 43.94
N ARG A 268 -21.30 -19.77 42.70
CA ARG A 268 -21.87 -20.93 41.99
C ARG A 268 -21.76 -22.20 42.82
N ASP A 269 -20.58 -22.48 43.38
CA ASP A 269 -20.33 -23.70 44.15
C ASP A 269 -21.10 -23.71 45.47
N SER A 270 -21.20 -22.57 46.14
CA SER A 270 -22.03 -22.39 47.34
C SER A 270 -23.52 -22.64 47.06
N LEU A 271 -24.04 -22.08 45.95
CA LEU A 271 -25.43 -22.29 45.52
C LEU A 271 -25.71 -23.76 45.16
N ARG A 272 -24.77 -24.43 44.47
CA ARG A 272 -24.88 -25.87 44.16
C ARG A 272 -24.94 -26.73 45.42
N SER A 273 -24.08 -26.42 46.40
CA SER A 273 -24.07 -27.10 47.69
C SER A 273 -25.40 -26.94 48.45
N LEU A 274 -25.95 -25.73 48.51
CA LEU A 274 -27.23 -25.46 49.21
C LEU A 274 -28.41 -26.16 48.56
N LEU A 275 -28.44 -26.20 47.22
CA LEU A 275 -29.53 -26.80 46.46
C LEU A 275 -29.42 -28.33 46.33
N GLN A 276 -28.34 -28.95 46.86
CA GLN A 276 -28.02 -30.38 46.69
C GLN A 276 -28.13 -30.80 45.22
N VAL A 277 -27.68 -29.95 44.29
CA VAL A 277 -27.86 -30.19 42.85
C VAL A 277 -27.14 -31.47 42.42
N GLU A 278 -26.04 -31.81 43.08
CA GLU A 278 -25.28 -33.06 42.87
C GLU A 278 -26.05 -34.34 43.28
N GLY A 279 -27.19 -34.21 43.99
CA GLY A 279 -28.00 -35.33 44.46
C GLY A 279 -29.28 -35.61 43.68
N LYS A 280 -29.58 -34.94 42.56
CA LYS A 280 -30.85 -35.15 41.82
C LYS A 280 -30.74 -35.97 40.54
N GLU A 281 -29.55 -36.20 40.01
CA GLU A 281 -29.40 -37.06 38.82
C GLU A 281 -29.48 -38.57 39.15
N GLU A 282 -29.19 -38.99 40.38
CA GLU A 282 -29.28 -40.41 40.78
C GLU A 282 -30.67 -40.88 41.24
N TYR A 283 -31.60 -39.96 41.58
CA TYR A 283 -32.92 -40.36 42.09
C TYR A 283 -33.96 -40.66 41.00
N LEU A 284 -33.59 -40.68 39.72
CA LEU A 284 -34.51 -41.09 38.65
C LEU A 284 -34.65 -42.61 38.50
N ASN A 285 -33.93 -43.41 39.30
CA ASN A 285 -33.97 -44.89 39.18
C ASN A 285 -34.66 -45.64 40.33
N ARG A 286 -35.38 -44.97 41.25
CA ARG A 286 -36.33 -45.66 42.13
C ARG A 286 -37.75 -45.59 41.57
N LYS A 287 -38.14 -46.65 40.85
CA LYS A 287 -39.54 -47.04 40.74
C LYS A 287 -40.13 -47.17 42.16
N ASN A 288 -41.24 -46.48 42.41
CA ASN A 288 -42.03 -46.53 43.64
C ASN A 288 -41.36 -46.04 44.95
N SER A 289 -41.44 -44.73 45.20
CA SER A 289 -41.89 -44.24 46.51
C SER A 289 -42.61 -42.90 46.29
N GLY A 290 -43.93 -42.91 46.46
CA GLY A 290 -44.78 -41.75 46.20
C GLY A 290 -44.39 -40.55 47.05
N ASN A 291 -44.35 -39.38 46.42
CA ASN A 291 -44.54 -38.12 47.11
C ASN A 291 -45.96 -38.10 47.66
N GLY A 292 -46.11 -38.61 48.88
CA GLY A 292 -47.35 -38.61 49.63
C GLY A 292 -47.90 -37.20 49.72
N TYR A 293 -49.15 -37.04 49.30
CA TYR A 293 -50.00 -35.98 49.79
C TYR A 293 -49.96 -36.02 51.32
N SER A 294 -49.33 -35.03 51.95
CA SER A 294 -49.50 -34.80 53.39
C SER A 294 -50.95 -34.34 53.62
N ILE A 295 -51.75 -35.17 54.27
CA ILE A 295 -53.14 -34.87 54.69
C ILE A 295 -53.21 -33.70 55.68
N HIS A 296 -52.09 -33.35 56.32
CA HIS A 296 -51.97 -32.12 57.08
C HIS A 296 -51.48 -30.99 56.18
N GLN A 297 -52.36 -30.03 55.92
CA GLN A 297 -52.01 -28.74 55.37
C GLN A 297 -51.00 -28.09 56.33
N PRO A 298 -49.75 -27.80 55.91
CA PRO A 298 -48.83 -27.03 56.75
C PRO A 298 -49.51 -25.71 57.06
N GLN A 299 -49.78 -25.43 58.33
CA GLN A 299 -50.28 -24.11 58.72
C GLN A 299 -49.26 -23.08 58.24
N GLY A 300 -49.69 -22.19 57.35
CA GLY A 300 -48.84 -21.14 56.80
C GLY A 300 -48.13 -20.39 57.93
N ASN A 301 -46.83 -20.18 57.77
CA ASN A 301 -46.02 -19.48 58.76
C ASN A 301 -46.49 -18.01 58.84
N LYS A 302 -47.16 -17.63 59.94
CA LYS A 302 -47.74 -16.29 60.16
C LYS A 302 -46.72 -15.14 60.12
N LYS A 303 -45.42 -15.43 60.02
CA LYS A 303 -44.34 -14.43 59.91
C LYS A 303 -44.01 -14.03 58.48
N TYR A 304 -44.45 -14.78 57.46
CA TYR A 304 -44.27 -14.40 56.06
C TYR A 304 -45.56 -13.76 55.56
N GLY A 305 -45.44 -12.59 54.93
CA GLY A 305 -46.54 -11.73 54.53
C GLY A 305 -47.57 -12.40 53.60
N THR A 306 -48.61 -11.66 53.25
CA THR A 306 -49.78 -12.14 52.49
C THR A 306 -49.58 -12.21 50.98
N GLU A 307 -48.34 -12.08 50.50
CA GLU A 307 -48.02 -12.00 49.08
C GLU A 307 -47.21 -13.22 48.64
N LYS A 308 -47.69 -13.89 47.59
CA LYS A 308 -47.01 -15.02 46.97
C LYS A 308 -47.22 -14.94 45.47
N SER A 309 -46.12 -14.88 44.73
CA SER A 309 -46.09 -14.90 43.27
C SER A 309 -45.38 -16.16 42.76
N GLY A 310 -45.78 -16.62 41.58
CA GLY A 310 -45.22 -17.80 40.95
C GLY A 310 -46.02 -18.23 39.73
N PHE A 311 -45.42 -19.10 38.92
CA PHE A 311 -46.09 -19.65 37.74
C PHE A 311 -47.08 -20.74 38.16
N LEU A 312 -48.35 -20.56 37.80
CA LEU A 312 -49.39 -21.57 37.98
C LEU A 312 -50.03 -21.89 36.64
N LEU A 313 -50.36 -23.17 36.46
CA LEU A 313 -51.15 -23.64 35.34
C LEU A 313 -52.63 -23.49 35.70
N LYS A 314 -53.31 -22.49 35.14
CA LYS A 314 -54.77 -22.35 35.29
C LYS A 314 -55.47 -23.02 34.12
N LYS A 315 -56.48 -23.85 34.41
CA LYS A 315 -57.41 -24.34 33.40
C LYS A 315 -58.47 -23.28 33.13
N SER A 316 -58.74 -23.00 31.86
CA SER A 316 -59.85 -22.16 31.43
C SER A 316 -61.21 -22.82 31.74
N ASP A 317 -62.18 -22.05 32.23
CA ASP A 317 -63.55 -22.53 32.52
C ASP A 317 -64.44 -22.64 31.26
N GLY A 318 -63.87 -22.52 30.06
CA GLY A 318 -64.57 -22.67 28.78
C GLY A 318 -64.64 -24.12 28.29
N CYS A 319 -65.54 -24.41 27.35
CA CYS A 319 -65.76 -25.74 26.76
C CYS A 319 -64.53 -26.34 26.04
N VAL A 320 -63.45 -25.57 25.87
CA VAL A 320 -62.14 -26.05 25.40
C VAL A 320 -61.12 -25.84 26.52
N LYS A 321 -60.58 -26.94 27.06
CA LYS A 321 -59.59 -26.93 28.13
C LYS A 321 -58.19 -26.75 27.53
N ALA A 322 -57.60 -25.57 27.71
CA ALA A 322 -56.18 -25.32 27.43
C ALA A 322 -55.47 -24.92 28.73
N LEU A 323 -54.19 -25.29 28.87
CA LEU A 323 -53.33 -24.86 29.98
C LEU A 323 -52.53 -23.65 29.51
N ALA A 324 -52.76 -22.48 30.10
CA ALA A 324 -51.95 -21.30 29.89
C ALA A 324 -51.13 -21.02 31.15
N GLY A 325 -49.83 -20.72 30.98
CA GLY A 325 -48.99 -20.22 32.07
C GLY A 325 -49.38 -18.78 32.37
N VAL A 326 -49.95 -18.54 33.54
CA VAL A 326 -50.39 -17.20 33.96
C VAL A 326 -49.75 -16.89 35.32
N MET A 327 -49.20 -15.70 35.47
CA MET A 327 -48.64 -15.20 36.72
C MET A 327 -49.81 -14.74 37.61
N TYR A 328 -49.91 -15.26 38.83
CA TYR A 328 -50.94 -14.85 39.80
C TYR A 328 -50.31 -14.15 41.00
N GLU A 329 -50.96 -13.07 41.42
CA GLU A 329 -50.83 -12.47 42.75
C GLU A 329 -52.14 -12.72 43.50
N VAL A 330 -52.09 -13.28 44.71
CA VAL A 330 -53.29 -13.58 45.51
C VAL A 330 -53.15 -12.99 46.91
N GLY A 331 -53.89 -11.92 47.20
CA GLY A 331 -54.08 -11.39 48.56
C GLY A 331 -55.34 -11.97 49.20
N THR A 332 -55.23 -12.57 50.39
CA THR A 332 -56.37 -13.22 51.08
C THR A 332 -56.98 -12.30 52.14
N GLN A 333 -58.04 -11.56 51.78
CA GLN A 333 -59.05 -11.13 52.74
C GLN A 333 -60.35 -11.89 52.45
N ALA A 334 -60.98 -12.39 53.52
CA ALA A 334 -62.26 -13.11 53.56
C ALA A 334 -62.23 -14.62 53.22
N PHE A 335 -61.69 -15.43 54.14
CA PHE A 335 -62.24 -16.76 54.39
C PHE A 335 -62.79 -16.81 55.83
N CYS A 336 -64.05 -16.39 55.99
CA CYS A 336 -64.86 -16.68 57.16
C CYS A 336 -66.36 -16.68 56.79
N ARG A 337 -67.02 -17.80 57.07
CA ARG A 337 -68.47 -18.06 57.12
C ARG A 337 -69.25 -18.26 55.81
N ASN A 338 -69.53 -19.54 55.57
CA ASN A 338 -70.82 -20.15 55.24
C ASN A 338 -71.94 -19.30 54.59
N ARG A 339 -72.55 -19.94 53.55
CA ARG A 339 -73.96 -19.90 53.12
C ARG A 339 -74.27 -19.03 51.87
N LYS A 340 -74.74 -19.74 50.82
CA LYS A 340 -75.65 -19.35 49.71
C LYS A 340 -75.63 -17.88 49.24
N TYR A 341 -75.40 -17.64 47.95
CA TYR A 341 -76.42 -17.24 46.97
C TYR A 341 -75.75 -16.96 45.62
N ILE A 342 -76.19 -17.68 44.59
CA ILE A 342 -76.01 -17.30 43.18
C ILE A 342 -77.01 -16.19 42.90
N GLN A 343 -76.57 -15.04 42.39
CA GLN A 343 -77.44 -14.23 41.54
C GLN A 343 -76.67 -13.39 40.51
N ASN A 344 -77.03 -13.64 39.26
CA ASN A 344 -76.64 -12.94 38.04
C ASN A 344 -76.89 -11.43 38.12
N LYS A 345 -76.02 -10.67 37.45
CA LYS A 345 -76.45 -9.51 36.66
C LYS A 345 -75.67 -9.46 35.34
N LYS A 346 -76.33 -9.94 34.28
CA LYS A 346 -76.08 -9.57 32.89
C LYS A 346 -76.64 -8.16 32.65
N ASN A 347 -75.94 -7.38 31.85
CA ASN A 347 -76.37 -6.37 30.85
C ASN A 347 -75.04 -5.90 30.23
N GLY A 348 -74.68 -6.10 28.96
CA GLY A 348 -75.38 -5.91 27.68
C GLY A 348 -74.45 -4.97 26.88
N VAL A 349 -73.54 -5.46 26.03
CA VAL A 349 -73.65 -5.75 24.58
C VAL A 349 -74.03 -4.53 23.72
N ASN A 350 -73.25 -4.36 22.63
CA ASN A 350 -73.35 -3.47 21.46
C ASN A 350 -72.47 -2.20 21.53
N GLY A 351 -71.73 -1.80 20.50
CA GLY A 351 -71.57 -2.27 19.12
C GLY A 351 -70.79 -1.21 18.31
N ALA A 352 -70.12 -1.65 17.24
CA ALA A 352 -69.61 -0.93 16.06
C ALA A 352 -69.44 0.61 16.09
N HIS A 353 -68.22 1.11 15.86
CA HIS A 353 -67.79 1.57 14.53
C HIS A 353 -66.27 1.72 14.46
#